data_AF-A0A534S2X3-F1
#
_entry.id   AF-A0A534S2X3-F1
#
_cell.length_a   1.000
_cell.length_b   1.000
_cell.length_c   1.000
_cell.angle_alpha   90.00
_cell.angle_beta   90.00
_cell.angle_gamma   90.00
#
_symmetry.space_group_name_H-M   'P 1'
#
loop_
_entity.id
_entity.type
_entity.pdbx_description
1 polymer ?
#
loop_
_entity_poly.entity_id
_entity_poly.type
_entity_poly.pdbx_seq_one_letter_code
_entity_poly.pdbx_strand_id
1 'polypeptide(L)' 'MAPPDFTKITLTPQGNGYTHVAGAAGAIPGPFPVYVASPNSANDLFTTAAADGSFAADVIAPPGAWVLVK' A
#
# COMPACT_ATOMS: atom_id res chain seq x y z
N MET A 1 -16.19 9.22 2.15
CA MET A 1 -15.33 8.12 2.65
C MET A 1 -14.14 8.76 3.32
N ALA A 2 -13.74 8.28 4.51
CA ALA A 2 -12.52 8.77 5.15
C ALA A 2 -11.30 8.40 4.28
N PRO A 3 -10.24 9.23 4.25
CA PRO A 3 -9.00 8.86 3.56
C PRO A 3 -8.32 7.66 4.27
N PRO A 4 -7.40 6.95 3.59
CA PRO A 4 -6.51 6.02 4.26
C PRO A 4 -5.79 6.66 5.44
N ASP A 5 -5.64 5.91 6.53
CA ASP A 5 -4.86 6.29 7.70
C ASP A 5 -3.39 5.86 7.51
N PHE A 6 -2.59 6.77 6.96
CA PHE A 6 -1.17 6.53 6.68
C PHE A 6 -0.33 6.26 7.93
N THR A 7 -0.81 6.60 9.15
CA THR A 7 -0.09 6.27 10.39
C THR A 7 -0.10 4.77 10.68
N LYS A 8 -0.95 4.01 9.97
CA LYS A 8 -1.10 2.55 10.08
C LYS A 8 -0.57 1.80 8.87
N ILE A 9 0.12 2.48 7.96
CA ILE A 9 0.70 1.88 6.75
C ILE A 9 2.22 1.87 6.90
N THR A 10 2.81 0.69 6.77
CA THR A 10 4.26 0.49 6.80
C THR A 10 4.77 0.15 5.41
N LEU A 11 5.88 0.79 5.02
CA LEU A 11 6.60 0.51 3.78
C LEU A 11 7.93 -0.18 4.12
N THR A 12 8.13 -1.40 3.63
CA THR A 12 9.33 -2.19 3.89
C THR A 12 10.03 -2.56 2.58
N PRO A 13 11.16 -1.92 2.23
CA PRO A 13 11.96 -2.31 1.06
C PRO A 13 12.49 -3.73 1.20
N GLN A 14 12.37 -4.55 0.15
CA GLN A 14 12.72 -5.99 0.18
C GLN A 14 14.09 -6.33 -0.44
N GLY A 15 14.84 -5.34 -0.94
CA GLY A 15 16.19 -5.53 -1.51
C GLY A 15 16.23 -6.19 -2.90
N ASN A 16 15.09 -6.64 -3.42
CA ASN A 16 14.90 -7.21 -4.77
C ASN A 16 14.24 -6.21 -5.75
N GLY A 17 14.19 -4.93 -5.40
CA GLY A 17 13.51 -3.88 -6.17
C GLY A 17 12.03 -3.67 -5.80
N TYR A 18 11.47 -4.50 -4.92
CA TYR A 18 10.11 -4.34 -4.40
C TYR A 18 10.10 -3.65 -3.04
N THR A 19 8.96 -3.04 -2.73
CA THR A 19 8.58 -2.59 -1.38
C THR A 19 7.29 -3.27 -0.98
N HIS A 20 7.29 -3.87 0.21
CA HIS A 20 6.10 -4.39 0.85
C HIS A 20 5.32 -3.25 1.49
N VAL A 21 4.03 -3.14 1.16
CA VAL A 21 3.09 -2.17 1.71
C VAL A 21 2.10 -2.93 2.58
N ALA A 22 2.14 -2.69 3.89
CA ALA A 22 1.27 -3.34 4.85
C ALA A 22 0.43 -2.29 5.59
N GLY A 23 -0.90 -2.36 5.42
CA GLY A 23 -1.85 -1.61 6.23
C GLY A 23 -2.37 -2.46 7.39
N ALA A 24 -2.23 -1.96 8.62
CA ALA A 24 -2.84 -2.58 9.80
C ALA A 24 -4.37 -2.36 9.84
N ALA A 25 -5.06 -2.97 10.81
CA ALA A 25 -6.49 -2.78 11.01
C ALA A 25 -6.86 -1.28 11.11
N GLY A 26 -7.85 -0.87 10.32
CA GLY A 26 -8.31 0.50 10.18
C GLY A 26 -7.38 1.41 9.38
N ALA A 27 -6.42 0.87 8.62
CA ALA A 27 -5.67 1.64 7.62
C ALA A 27 -6.59 2.11 6.49
N ILE A 28 -7.56 1.27 6.11
CA ILE A 28 -8.66 1.60 5.20
C ILE A 28 -9.96 1.61 6.03
N PRO A 29 -10.92 2.52 5.79
CA PRO A 29 -12.13 2.65 6.61
C PRO A 29 -13.16 1.52 6.43
N GLY A 30 -12.77 0.38 5.85
CA GLY A 30 -13.61 -0.78 5.58
C GLY A 30 -13.01 -1.68 4.49
N PRO A 31 -13.76 -2.70 4.02
CA PRO A 31 -13.32 -3.63 2.98
C PRO A 31 -13.41 -3.00 1.58
N PHE A 32 -12.69 -1.90 1.38
CA PHE A 32 -12.67 -1.17 0.11
C PHE A 32 -11.50 -1.60 -0.77
N PRO A 33 -11.61 -1.42 -2.11
CA PRO A 33 -10.46 -1.54 -2.99
C PRO A 33 -9.35 -0.58 -2.56
N VAL A 34 -8.11 -1.03 -2.66
CA VAL A 34 -6.90 -0.27 -2.37
C VAL A 34 -6.06 -0.21 -3.62
N TYR A 35 -5.69 0.99 -4.03
CA TYR A 35 -4.77 1.21 -5.13
C TYR A 35 -3.38 1.54 -4.59
N VAL A 36 -2.37 0.78 -5.01
CA VAL A 36 -0.96 1.03 -4.66
C VAL A 36 -0.17 1.28 -5.92
N ALA A 37 0.60 2.37 -5.96
CA ALA A 37 1.37 2.74 -7.15
C ALA A 37 2.75 3.29 -6.82
N SER A 38 3.70 3.00 -7.70
CA SER A 38 5.05 3.54 -7.72
C SER A 38 5.26 4.30 -9.04
N PRO A 39 5.11 5.64 -9.05
CA PRO A 39 5.28 6.42 -10.28
C PRO A 39 6.71 6.36 -10.82
N ASN A 40 7.71 6.07 -9.97
CA ASN A 40 9.10 5.92 -10.37
C ASN A 40 9.36 4.70 -11.28
N SER A 41 8.54 3.65 -11.17
CA SER A 41 8.70 2.41 -11.93
C SER A 41 7.56 2.18 -12.93
N ALA A 42 6.57 3.07 -12.98
CA ALA A 42 5.31 2.87 -13.69
C ALA A 42 4.59 1.55 -13.30
N ASN A 43 4.76 1.12 -12.04
CA ASN A 43 4.10 -0.06 -11.51
C ASN A 43 2.93 0.34 -10.62
N ASP A 44 1.78 -0.27 -10.86
CA ASP A 44 0.59 -0.15 -10.04
C ASP A 44 -0.12 -1.48 -9.87
N LEU A 45 -0.91 -1.56 -8.80
CA LEU A 45 -1.65 -2.76 -8.44
C LEU A 45 -2.91 -2.40 -7.66
N PHE A 46 -3.88 -3.30 -7.72
CA PHE A 46 -5.11 -3.24 -6.95
C PHE A 46 -5.14 -4.41 -5.97
N THR A 47 -5.47 -4.12 -4.71
CA THR A 47 -5.81 -5.12 -3.71
C THR A 47 -7.14 -4.74 -3.05
N THR A 48 -7.66 -5.59 -2.17
CA THR A 48 -8.87 -5.29 -1.39
C THR A 48 -8.55 -5.37 0.08
N ALA A 49 -8.94 -4.35 0.85
CA ALA A 49 -8.81 -4.40 2.29
C ALA A 49 -9.73 -5.46 2.89
N ALA A 50 -9.29 -6.09 3.97
CA ALA A 50 -10.13 -6.97 4.77
C ALA A 50 -11.24 -6.18 5.47
N ALA A 51 -12.18 -6.90 6.12
CA ALA A 51 -13.30 -6.28 6.83
C ALA A 51 -12.85 -5.31 7.95
N ASP A 52 -11.68 -5.55 8.53
CA ASP A 52 -11.08 -4.67 9.54
C ASP A 52 -10.27 -3.50 8.95
N GLY A 53 -10.18 -3.39 7.62
CA GLY A 53 -9.43 -2.34 6.93
C GLY A 53 -7.93 -2.61 6.75
N SER A 54 -7.45 -3.80 7.09
CA SER A 54 -6.07 -4.22 6.84
C SER A 54 -5.86 -4.62 5.37
N PHE A 55 -4.64 -4.49 4.85
CA PHE A 55 -4.28 -4.94 3.50
C PHE A 55 -2.77 -5.21 3.40
N ALA A 56 -2.37 -5.94 2.36
CA ALA A 56 -0.97 -6.14 1.99
C ALA A 56 -0.81 -6.11 0.47
N ALA A 57 0.34 -5.60 0.02
CA ALA A 57 0.73 -5.56 -1.39
C ALA A 57 2.25 -5.48 -1.54
N ASP A 58 2.78 -6.01 -2.65
CA ASP A 58 4.18 -5.82 -3.06
C ASP A 58 4.21 -5.03 -4.36
N VAL A 59 4.79 -3.82 -4.31
CA VAL A 59 4.91 -2.92 -5.47
C VAL A 59 6.37 -2.82 -5.89
N ILE A 60 6.64 -2.70 -7.19
CA ILE A 60 8.00 -2.43 -7.69
C ILE A 60 8.34 -0.99 -7.32
N ALA A 61 9.00 -0.82 -6.18
CA ALA A 61 9.44 0.47 -5.66
C ALA A 61 10.80 0.26 -4.98
N PRO A 62 11.92 0.51 -5.67
CA PRO A 62 13.24 0.42 -5.05
C PRO A 62 13.42 1.51 -3.97
N PRO A 63 14.41 1.37 -3.08
CA PRO A 63 14.69 2.38 -2.06
C PRO A 63 14.77 3.80 -2.64
N GLY A 64 14.03 4.74 -2.04
CA GLY A 64 13.93 6.13 -2.50
C GLY A 64 12.83 6.40 -3.52
N ALA A 65 12.13 5.38 -4.01
CA ALA A 65 10.93 5.55 -4.83
C ALA A 65 9.74 6.04 -4.00
N TRP A 66 8.83 6.77 -4.65
CA TRP A 66 7.53 7.11 -4.10
C TRP A 66 6.61 5.90 -4.12
N VAL A 67 5.82 5.75 -3.05
CA VAL A 67 4.71 4.80 -2.97
C VAL A 67 3.45 5.59 -2.62
N LEU A 68 2.41 5.41 -3.42
CA LEU A 68 1.10 6.04 -3.27
C LEU A 68 0.10 4.96 -2.84
N VAL A 69 -0.77 5.29 -1.87
CA VAL A 69 -1.91 4.45 -1.47
C VAL A 69 -3.19 5.29 -1.54
N LYS A 70 -4.25 4.75 -2.16
CA LYS A 70 -5.56 5.39 -2.29
C LYS A 70 -6.69 4.43 -1.96
#